data_AF-A0A496U0A3-F1
#
_entry.id   AF-A0A496U0A3-F1
#
_cell.length_a   1.000
_cell.length_b   1.000
_cell.length_c   1.000
_cell.angle_alpha   90.00
_cell.angle_beta   90.00
_cell.angle_gamma   90.00
#
_symmetry.space_group_name_H-M   'P 1'
#
loop_
_entity.id
_entity.type
_entity.pdbx_description
1 polymer ?
#
loop_
_entity_poly.entity_id
_entity_poly.type
_entity_poly.pdbx_seq_one_letter_code
_entity_poly.pdbx_strand_id
1 'polypeptide(L)'
;MDGIYQNWIKILALFLSFNFISSHYAFSQIQNRLNKLDETIQRMELSVREMTEKELEFAIAKNEELLQRFPDSEFTPTVLFQLSELYVKKARQDFEKAMEQYEQQLKQYDKGRLKIEPVMPRVNFGDA
;
A
#
# COMPACT_ATOMS: atom_id res chain seq x y z
N MET A 1 -0.04 -29.90 -58.07
CA MET A 1 -0.70 -28.72 -57.47
C MET A 1 0.20 -28.21 -56.33
N ASP A 2 1.42 -27.75 -56.61
CA ASP A 2 2.56 -28.02 -55.70
C ASP A 2 3.50 -26.85 -55.41
N GLY A 3 3.06 -25.76 -54.79
CA GLY A 3 4.06 -24.83 -54.21
C GLY A 3 3.52 -23.51 -53.70
N ILE A 4 2.52 -22.97 -54.36
CA ILE A 4 1.97 -21.64 -54.01
C ILE A 4 1.25 -21.70 -52.66
N TYR A 5 0.41 -22.73 -52.43
CA TYR A 5 -0.29 -22.92 -51.15
C TYR A 5 0.66 -23.16 -49.97
N GLN A 6 1.76 -23.89 -50.18
CA GLN A 6 2.78 -24.13 -49.15
C GLN A 6 3.50 -22.84 -48.75
N ASN A 7 3.72 -21.91 -49.69
CA ASN A 7 4.29 -20.60 -49.38
C ASN A 7 3.33 -19.72 -48.57
N TRP A 8 2.04 -19.71 -48.89
CA TRP A 8 1.04 -18.95 -48.12
C TRP A 8 0.87 -19.46 -46.69
N ILE A 9 0.91 -20.77 -46.47
CA ILE A 9 0.88 -21.36 -45.13
C ILE A 9 2.12 -20.95 -44.32
N LYS A 10 3.31 -20.93 -44.94
CA LYS A 10 4.55 -20.47 -44.27
C LYS A 10 4.48 -18.98 -43.92
N ILE A 11 3.96 -18.14 -44.80
CA ILE A 11 3.79 -16.69 -44.54
C ILE A 11 2.79 -16.47 -43.39
N LEU A 12 1.66 -17.18 -43.39
CA LEU A 12 0.66 -17.10 -42.33
C LEU A 12 1.23 -17.55 -40.98
N ALA A 13 2.01 -18.63 -40.95
CA ALA A 13 2.70 -19.10 -39.75
C ALA A 13 3.76 -18.10 -39.23
N LEU A 14 4.43 -17.38 -40.14
CA LEU A 14 5.39 -16.32 -39.78
C LEU A 14 4.68 -15.09 -39.20
N PHE A 15 3.51 -14.73 -39.73
CA PHE A 15 2.66 -13.66 -39.16
C PHE A 15 2.04 -14.05 -37.82
N LEU A 16 1.54 -15.29 -37.67
CA LEU A 16 0.99 -15.78 -36.41
C LEU A 16 2.07 -15.86 -35.31
N SER A 17 3.26 -16.32 -35.65
CA SER A 17 4.40 -16.35 -34.71
C SER A 17 4.89 -14.94 -34.36
N PHE A 18 4.91 -13.98 -35.31
CA PHE A 18 5.26 -12.58 -35.03
C PHE A 18 4.25 -11.86 -34.11
N ASN A 19 2.95 -12.12 -34.28
CA ASN A 19 1.90 -11.60 -33.37
C ASN A 19 1.99 -12.24 -31.97
N PHE A 20 2.38 -13.52 -31.88
CA PHE A 20 2.57 -14.22 -30.60
C PHE A 20 3.79 -13.72 -29.83
N ILE A 21 4.89 -13.42 -30.55
CA ILE A 21 6.13 -12.89 -29.99
C ILE A 21 5.92 -11.47 -29.44
N SER A 22 5.28 -10.58 -30.20
CA SER A 22 4.93 -9.23 -29.73
C SER A 22 3.98 -9.24 -28.53
N SER A 23 3.02 -10.18 -28.49
CA SER A 23 2.15 -10.39 -27.32
C SER A 23 2.93 -10.84 -26.07
N HIS A 24 3.94 -11.71 -26.20
CA HIS A 24 4.80 -12.12 -25.08
C HIS A 24 5.72 -10.98 -24.62
N TYR A 25 6.26 -10.17 -25.54
CA TYR A 25 7.04 -8.99 -25.20
C TYR A 25 6.19 -7.92 -24.50
N ALA A 26 4.95 -7.67 -24.94
CA ALA A 26 4.04 -6.74 -24.26
C ALA A 26 3.63 -7.26 -22.88
N PHE A 27 3.30 -8.55 -22.74
CA PHE A 27 2.93 -9.15 -21.46
C PHE A 27 4.07 -9.15 -20.46
N SER A 28 5.30 -9.52 -20.86
CA SER A 28 6.48 -9.46 -19.99
C SER A 28 6.81 -8.03 -19.53
N GLN A 29 6.65 -7.02 -20.38
CA GLN A 29 6.81 -5.61 -20.00
C GLN A 29 5.77 -5.17 -18.97
N ILE A 30 4.52 -5.60 -19.13
CA ILE A 30 3.45 -5.33 -18.16
C ILE A 30 3.77 -5.99 -16.82
N GLN A 31 4.14 -7.27 -16.81
CA GLN A 31 4.52 -7.99 -15.59
C GLN A 31 5.73 -7.34 -14.89
N ASN A 32 6.75 -6.94 -15.63
CA ASN A 32 7.91 -6.24 -15.07
C ASN A 32 7.53 -4.89 -14.44
N ARG A 33 6.61 -4.15 -15.05
CA ARG A 33 6.10 -2.89 -14.49
C ARG A 33 5.29 -3.12 -13.23
N LEU A 34 4.43 -4.14 -13.21
CA LEU A 34 3.65 -4.51 -12.02
C LEU A 34 4.57 -4.95 -10.87
N ASN A 35 5.54 -5.82 -11.14
CA ASN A 35 6.52 -6.24 -10.12
C ASN A 35 7.31 -5.05 -9.57
N LYS A 36 7.75 -4.13 -10.44
CA LYS A 36 8.44 -2.91 -10.02
C LYS A 36 7.54 -1.99 -9.19
N LEU A 37 6.26 -1.93 -9.51
CA LEU A 37 5.27 -1.17 -8.74
C LEU A 37 5.07 -1.80 -7.37
N ASP A 38 4.86 -3.11 -7.29
CA ASP A 38 4.73 -3.86 -6.03
C ASP A 38 5.96 -3.71 -5.14
N GLU A 39 7.17 -3.82 -5.70
CA GLU A 39 8.39 -3.56 -4.95
C GLU A 39 8.47 -2.11 -4.44
N THR A 40 8.02 -1.15 -5.23
CA THR A 40 8.04 0.26 -4.83
C THR A 40 7.03 0.52 -3.72
N ILE A 41 5.84 -0.06 -3.83
CA ILE A 41 4.81 -0.04 -2.78
C ILE A 41 5.37 -0.67 -1.51
N GLN A 42 5.95 -1.88 -1.58
CA GLN A 42 6.56 -2.54 -0.42
C GLN A 42 7.69 -1.72 0.19
N ARG A 43 8.57 -1.11 -0.62
CA ARG A 43 9.65 -0.23 -0.11
C ARG A 43 9.09 1.02 0.58
N MET A 44 8.04 1.63 0.02
CA MET A 44 7.36 2.77 0.64
C MET A 44 6.69 2.35 1.94
N GLU A 45 5.94 1.25 1.95
CA GLU A 45 5.34 0.67 3.15
C GLU A 45 6.38 0.34 4.23
N LEU A 46 7.54 -0.22 3.87
CA LEU A 46 8.64 -0.49 4.80
C LEU A 46 9.23 0.81 5.36
N SER A 47 9.49 1.81 4.51
CA SER A 47 10.00 3.10 4.94
C SER A 47 9.05 3.80 5.91
N VAL A 48 7.75 3.73 5.64
CA VAL A 48 6.71 4.22 6.53
C VAL A 48 6.69 3.38 7.80
N ARG A 49 6.77 2.04 7.72
CA ARG A 49 6.77 1.12 8.88
C ARG A 49 7.92 1.36 9.84
N GLU A 50 9.12 1.65 9.35
CA GLU A 50 10.33 1.87 10.17
C GLU A 50 10.37 3.23 10.88
N MET A 51 9.48 4.18 10.54
CA MET A 51 9.41 5.47 11.25
C MET A 51 9.16 5.29 12.74
N THR A 52 9.95 5.99 13.55
CA THR A 52 9.67 6.20 14.96
C THR A 52 8.40 7.04 15.15
N GLU A 53 7.80 6.97 16.34
CA GLU A 53 6.60 7.77 16.68
C GLU A 53 6.84 9.27 16.46
N LYS A 54 8.01 9.77 16.86
CA LYS A 54 8.38 11.18 16.69
C LYS A 54 8.52 11.58 15.21
N GLU A 55 9.08 10.70 14.38
CA GLU A 55 9.21 10.95 12.94
C GLU A 55 7.85 10.93 12.25
N LEU A 56 6.97 10.03 12.66
CA LEU A 56 5.60 9.96 12.17
C LEU A 56 4.81 11.23 12.50
N GLU A 57 4.82 11.66 13.76
CA GLU A 57 4.16 12.90 14.19
C GLU A 57 4.71 14.12 13.46
N PHE A 58 6.03 14.18 13.30
CA PHE A 58 6.67 15.26 12.55
C PHE A 58 6.25 15.27 11.07
N ALA A 59 6.19 14.11 10.42
CA ALA A 59 5.76 13.98 9.02
C ALA A 59 4.29 14.39 8.84
N ILE A 60 3.41 13.98 9.75
CA ILE A 60 1.99 14.39 9.78
C ILE A 60 1.91 15.92 9.87
N ALA A 61 2.54 16.52 10.89
CA ALA A 61 2.52 17.97 11.09
C ALA A 61 3.06 18.74 9.88
N LYS A 62 4.10 18.21 9.21
CA LYS A 62 4.68 18.84 8.02
C LYS A 62 3.74 18.82 6.83
N ASN A 63 3.03 17.70 6.61
CA ASN A 63 2.06 17.57 5.54
C ASN A 63 0.80 18.42 5.79
N GLU A 64 0.30 18.44 7.03
CA GLU A 64 -0.79 19.35 7.44
C GLU A 64 -0.42 20.82 7.15
N GLU A 65 0.80 21.22 7.52
CA GLU A 65 1.32 22.57 7.25
C GLU A 65 1.40 22.87 5.75
N LEU A 66 1.80 21.90 4.92
CA LEU A 66 1.84 22.06 3.47
C LEU A 66 0.44 22.30 2.90
N LEU A 67 -0.56 21.53 3.35
CA LEU A 67 -1.94 21.68 2.93
C LEU A 67 -2.53 23.02 3.38
N GLN A 68 -2.16 23.51 4.56
CA GLN A 68 -2.60 24.81 5.04
C GLN A 68 -2.01 25.97 4.22
N ARG A 69 -0.73 25.87 3.83
CA ARG A 69 -0.05 26.91 3.06
C ARG A 69 -0.41 26.88 1.57
N PHE A 70 -0.66 25.70 1.01
CA PHE A 70 -0.88 25.48 -0.41
C PHE A 70 -2.12 24.60 -0.67
N PRO A 71 -3.33 25.06 -0.31
CA PRO A 71 -4.54 24.23 -0.38
C PRO A 71 -4.93 23.85 -1.81
N ASP A 72 -4.73 24.74 -2.80
CA ASP A 72 -5.16 24.54 -4.19
C ASP A 72 -3.98 24.32 -5.16
N SER A 73 -2.94 23.63 -4.70
CA SER A 73 -1.78 23.30 -5.50
C SER A 73 -1.99 22.02 -6.31
N GLU A 74 -1.28 21.87 -7.43
CA GLU A 74 -1.24 20.61 -8.19
C GLU A 74 -0.72 19.44 -7.33
N PHE A 75 0.02 19.73 -6.26
CA PHE A 75 0.55 18.73 -5.32
C PHE A 75 -0.43 18.36 -4.19
N THR A 76 -1.53 19.10 -4.01
CA THR A 76 -2.51 18.86 -2.93
C THR A 76 -3.00 17.40 -2.89
N PRO A 77 -3.40 16.78 -4.01
CA PRO A 77 -3.85 15.37 -3.98
C PRO A 77 -2.75 14.41 -3.52
N THR A 78 -1.50 14.67 -3.89
CA THR A 78 -0.35 13.85 -3.47
C THR A 78 -0.08 13.99 -1.98
N VAL A 79 -0.11 15.21 -1.45
CA VAL A 79 0.10 15.46 -0.01
C VAL A 79 -1.05 14.87 0.81
N LEU A 80 -2.30 14.97 0.35
CA LEU A 80 -3.45 14.33 0.98
C LEU A 80 -3.31 12.81 1.02
N PHE A 81 -2.88 12.19 -0.09
CA PHE A 81 -2.64 10.75 -0.12
C PHE A 81 -1.57 10.34 0.89
N GLN A 82 -0.43 11.02 0.89
CA GLN A 82 0.64 10.77 1.86
C GLN A 82 0.17 10.95 3.30
N LEU A 83 -0.59 12.01 3.58
CA LEU A 83 -1.14 12.27 4.90
C LEU A 83 -2.08 11.15 5.38
N SER A 84 -2.93 10.63 4.48
CA SER A 84 -3.82 9.51 4.79
C SER A 84 -3.04 8.24 5.17
N GLU A 85 -1.94 7.94 4.48
CA GLU A 85 -1.08 6.79 4.81
C GLU A 85 -0.43 6.95 6.19
N LEU A 86 0.02 8.16 6.53
CA LEU A 86 0.60 8.45 7.84
C LEU A 86 -0.42 8.31 8.96
N TYR A 87 -1.65 8.80 8.79
CA TYR A 87 -2.71 8.64 9.79
C TYR A 87 -3.14 7.17 9.94
N VAL A 88 -3.22 6.41 8.86
CA VAL A 88 -3.48 4.96 8.93
C VAL A 88 -2.37 4.26 9.72
N LYS A 89 -1.09 4.63 9.52
CA LYS A 89 0.01 4.10 10.33
C LYS A 89 -0.17 4.48 11.80
N LYS A 90 -0.45 5.74 12.11
CA LYS A 90 -0.64 6.21 13.49
C LYS A 90 -1.77 5.46 14.19
N ALA A 91 -2.93 5.33 13.53
CA ALA A 91 -4.08 4.60 14.04
C ALA A 91 -3.76 3.14 14.38
N ARG A 92 -2.91 2.48 13.57
CA ARG A 92 -2.44 1.12 13.85
C ARG A 92 -1.52 1.06 15.08
N GLN A 93 -0.56 1.98 15.19
CA GLN A 93 0.33 2.05 16.35
C GLN A 93 -0.43 2.33 17.65
N ASP A 94 -1.39 3.26 17.60
CA ASP A 94 -2.24 3.59 18.75
C ASP A 94 -3.13 2.40 19.16
N PHE A 95 -3.64 1.66 18.17
CA PHE A 95 -4.40 0.44 18.43
C PHE A 95 -3.54 -0.66 19.04
N GLU A 96 -2.32 -0.88 18.55
CA GLU A 96 -1.38 -1.86 19.13
C GLU A 96 -1.10 -1.54 20.60
N LYS A 97 -0.80 -0.28 20.92
CA LYS A 97 -0.62 0.18 22.31
C LYS A 97 -1.87 -0.04 23.17
N ALA A 98 -3.04 0.29 22.63
CA ALA A 98 -4.31 0.10 23.34
C ALA A 98 -4.60 -1.39 23.59
N MET A 99 -4.27 -2.27 22.64
CA MET A 99 -4.39 -3.72 22.79
C MET A 99 -3.47 -4.26 23.88
N GLU A 100 -2.21 -3.81 23.94
CA GLU A 100 -1.29 -4.20 25.03
C GLU A 100 -1.84 -3.81 26.40
N GLN A 101 -2.38 -2.59 26.52
CA GLN A 101 -3.03 -2.12 27.76
C GLN A 101 -4.27 -2.94 28.10
N TYR A 102 -5.11 -3.25 27.11
CA TYR A 102 -6.28 -4.10 27.27
C TYR A 102 -5.89 -5.49 27.79
N GLU A 103 -4.88 -6.14 27.22
CA GLU A 103 -4.41 -7.45 27.67
C GLU A 103 -3.88 -7.41 29.11
N GLN A 104 -3.17 -6.35 29.49
CA GLN A 104 -2.72 -6.16 30.87
C GLN A 104 -3.91 -6.03 31.81
N GLN A 105 -4.92 -5.23 31.46
CA GLN A 105 -6.13 -5.06 32.26
C GLN A 105 -6.92 -6.37 32.37
N LEU A 106 -7.04 -7.13 31.27
CA LEU A 106 -7.75 -8.41 31.26
C LEU A 106 -7.09 -9.39 32.22
N LYS A 107 -5.75 -9.48 32.22
CA LYS A 107 -4.99 -10.26 33.20
C LYS A 107 -5.21 -9.82 34.64
N GLN A 108 -5.49 -8.54 34.91
CA GLN A 108 -5.83 -8.08 36.27
C GLN A 108 -7.28 -8.41 36.63
N TYR A 109 -8.20 -8.34 35.67
CA TYR A 109 -9.59 -8.76 35.84
C TYR A 109 -9.68 -10.25 36.16
N ASP A 110 -8.98 -11.10 35.40
CA ASP A 110 -8.91 -12.55 35.64
C ASP A 110 -8.36 -12.90 37.02
N LYS A 111 -7.48 -12.05 37.57
CA LYS A 111 -6.93 -12.17 38.93
C LYS A 111 -7.87 -11.62 40.02
N GLY A 112 -9.06 -11.16 39.66
CA GLY A 112 -10.03 -10.53 40.56
C GLY A 112 -9.62 -9.15 41.09
N ARG A 113 -8.58 -8.53 40.52
CA ARG A 113 -8.09 -7.20 40.95
C ARG A 113 -8.88 -6.07 40.32
N LEU A 114 -9.41 -6.28 39.11
CA LEU A 114 -10.41 -5.40 38.50
C LEU A 114 -11.79 -6.03 38.66
N LYS A 115 -12.78 -5.21 38.99
CA LYS A 115 -14.19 -5.63 39.14
C LYS A 115 -14.97 -5.61 37.82
N ILE A 116 -14.48 -4.82 36.88
CA ILE A 116 -15.13 -4.57 35.60
C ILE A 116 -14.22 -5.12 34.52
N GLU A 117 -14.79 -5.92 33.62
CA GLU A 117 -14.10 -6.44 32.46
C GLU A 117 -13.69 -5.28 31.55
N PRO A 118 -12.42 -5.22 31.10
CA PRO A 118 -11.96 -4.15 30.23
C PRO A 118 -12.65 -4.22 28.86
N VAL A 119 -12.81 -3.06 28.22
CA VAL A 119 -13.44 -2.97 26.90
C VAL A 119 -12.40 -3.22 25.81
N MET A 120 -12.71 -4.10 24.86
CA MET A 120 -11.87 -4.34 23.69
C MET A 120 -11.72 -3.04 22.88
N PRO A 121 -10.48 -2.55 22.67
CA PRO A 121 -10.27 -1.34 21.88
C PRO A 121 -10.63 -1.61 20.41
N ARG A 122 -10.88 -0.53 19.67
CA ARG A 122 -11.15 -0.56 18.23
C ARG A 122 -10.19 0.38 17.52
N VAL A 123 -9.77 0.02 16.32
CA VAL A 123 -8.99 0.93 15.48
C VAL A 123 -9.84 2.15 15.15
N ASN A 124 -9.29 3.34 15.36
CA ASN A 124 -9.94 4.60 15.04
C ASN A 124 -9.21 5.27 13.86
N PHE A 125 -9.92 5.47 12.75
CA PHE A 125 -9.42 6.17 11.57
C PHE A 125 -9.99 7.60 11.44
N GLY A 126 -10.63 8.14 12.48
CA GLY A 126 -11.30 9.44 12.43
C GLY A 126 -10.37 10.63 12.19
N ASP A 127 -9.07 10.45 12.40
CA ASP A 127 -8.04 11.43 12.10
C ASP A 127 -7.45 11.28 10.68
N ALA A 128 -7.87 10.27 9.89
CA ALA A 128 -7.35 9.94 8.56
C ALA A 128 -8.09 10.61 7.39
#